data_AF-A0A7R7XYF9-F1
#
_entry.id   AF-A0A7R7XYF9-F1
#
_cell.length_a   1.000
_cell.length_b   1.000
_cell.length_c   1.000
_cell.angle_alpha   90.00
_cell.angle_beta   90.00
_cell.angle_gamma   90.00
#
_symmetry.space_group_name_H-M   'P 1'
#
loop_
_entity.id
_entity.type
_entity.pdbx_description
1 polymer ?
#
loop_
_entity_poly.entity_id
_entity_poly.type
_entity_poly.pdbx_seq_one_letter_code
_entity_poly.pdbx_strand_id
1 'polypeptide(L)'
;MTQPNINLSTSIKVTCIHLTQKYTTRQALLPPEYFQGKPPPPDKIGPLLAARVGPFQHRLPSTLLLASFRHCFSGKYYQHQYHSQCRGKVTLKRPEACGIRELEKSLGPGNARLLSTSALRGLLVRPPPAPVSVAAASVSRAQRREMRIATLQIASRLGDVEGNVKRADELLRNAVIRVSDDAASVPVGVEQAKLDILVLPELALTGYNFPSLEAIKPYLERSGQGPSAAWARETAKRLKCKVCVGYPEVEIENGHSGQPGEKYYNSLLVVDEQGNVLVNYRKTFLYYTDETWASEGSSELGFHQLTFPEANAVSLRARAEGEAAILPPSESNDGKVGNEIATSFGICMDINPYRFEAPYTAYEFAHRVLDSKSQLVILSMAWLTLLSREELDALAGLPDQDTFNYWVQRFMPLIRKQMAHTTNADGSTEDDSAEKNIIIVFANRAGEEAGTPSVARYAGTSTIVAISQRPRPRASDQLSDEQEEQAPFDVKVLCWDMLGAAEEGVCFADTRTDPKMVFQLVKASK
;
A
#
# COMPACT_ATOMS: atom_id res chain seq x y z
N MET A 1 42.70 -11.68 13.51
CA MET A 1 41.47 -11.77 14.33
C MET A 1 40.30 -11.49 13.42
N THR A 2 39.67 -12.56 12.95
CA THR A 2 38.53 -12.59 12.03
C THR A 2 37.26 -12.26 12.80
N GLN A 3 36.57 -11.18 12.41
CA GLN A 3 35.22 -10.88 12.88
C GLN A 3 34.21 -11.83 12.19
N PRO A 4 33.20 -12.35 12.89
CA PRO A 4 32.17 -13.16 12.26
C PRO A 4 31.17 -12.27 11.51
N ASN A 5 31.09 -12.46 10.20
CA ASN A 5 29.99 -12.01 9.36
C ASN A 5 28.72 -12.78 9.78
N ILE A 6 27.78 -12.11 10.45
CA ILE A 6 26.41 -12.62 10.60
C ILE A 6 25.51 -11.79 9.69
N ASN A 7 25.38 -12.27 8.45
CA ASN A 7 24.44 -11.75 7.48
C ASN A 7 23.20 -12.66 7.52
N LEU A 8 22.24 -12.34 8.39
CA LEU A 8 20.95 -13.03 8.47
C LEU A 8 19.85 -12.10 7.95
N SER A 9 19.77 -12.00 6.63
CA SER A 9 18.56 -11.53 5.94
C SER A 9 17.49 -12.62 6.06
N THR A 10 16.75 -12.62 7.18
CA THR A 10 15.55 -13.45 7.31
C THR A 10 14.46 -12.85 6.41
N SER A 11 14.34 -13.38 5.19
CA SER A 11 13.21 -13.04 4.31
C SER A 11 11.93 -13.65 4.90
N ILE A 12 10.90 -12.83 5.06
CA ILE A 12 9.57 -13.27 5.50
C ILE A 12 8.64 -13.05 4.31
N LYS A 13 7.95 -14.11 3.92
CA LYS A 13 7.00 -14.06 2.81
C LYS A 13 5.60 -13.82 3.36
N VAL A 14 4.96 -12.77 2.89
CA VAL A 14 3.54 -12.53 3.13
C VAL A 14 2.75 -13.42 2.17
N THR A 15 1.95 -14.35 2.70
CA THR A 15 1.16 -15.29 1.89
C THR A 15 -0.32 -15.17 2.23
N CYS A 16 -1.17 -15.06 1.20
CA CYS A 16 -2.64 -15.05 1.33
C CYS A 16 -3.17 -16.48 1.53
N ILE A 17 -4.15 -16.68 2.43
CA ILE A 17 -4.59 -18.01 2.89
C ILE A 17 -5.97 -18.46 2.37
N HIS A 18 -6.78 -17.67 1.67
CA HIS A 18 -8.06 -18.15 1.09
C HIS A 18 -8.43 -17.57 -0.30
N LEU A 19 -9.14 -18.42 -1.06
CA LEU A 19 -9.53 -18.42 -2.48
C LEU A 19 -8.38 -18.58 -3.50
N THR A 20 -8.49 -19.68 -4.25
CA THR A 20 -7.54 -20.24 -5.22
C THR A 20 -7.12 -19.26 -6.32
N GLN A 21 -6.00 -18.58 -6.12
CA GLN A 21 -5.08 -18.18 -7.19
C GLN A 21 -3.64 -18.43 -6.74
N LYS A 22 -2.92 -19.28 -7.48
CA LYS A 22 -1.48 -19.51 -7.25
C LYS A 22 -0.73 -18.29 -7.79
N TYR A 23 -0.35 -17.37 -6.92
CA TYR A 23 0.54 -16.26 -7.28
C TYR A 23 1.99 -16.72 -7.22
N THR A 24 2.71 -16.61 -8.35
CA THR A 24 4.14 -16.89 -8.40
C THR A 24 4.88 -15.60 -8.04
N THR A 25 5.33 -15.49 -6.79
CA THR A 25 6.15 -14.38 -6.30
C THR A 25 7.54 -14.49 -6.92
N ARG A 26 8.01 -13.48 -7.66
CA ARG A 26 9.43 -13.38 -8.02
C ARG A 26 10.16 -12.72 -6.85
N GLN A 27 11.16 -13.40 -6.30
CA GLN A 27 12.13 -12.79 -5.41
C GLN A 27 12.98 -11.81 -6.23
N ALA A 28 12.82 -10.51 -5.99
CA ALA A 28 13.83 -9.51 -6.32
C ALA A 28 14.26 -8.82 -5.01
N LEU A 29 15.28 -9.38 -4.36
CA LEU A 29 16.10 -8.62 -3.43
C LEU A 29 16.90 -7.63 -4.28
N LEU A 30 16.41 -6.41 -4.46
CA LEU A 30 17.15 -5.37 -5.16
C LEU A 30 18.18 -4.74 -4.21
N PRO A 31 19.48 -4.70 -4.58
CA PRO A 31 20.46 -3.98 -3.80
C PRO A 31 20.19 -2.45 -3.84
N PRO A 32 20.61 -1.69 -2.81
CA PRO A 32 20.33 -0.26 -2.67
C PRO A 32 20.76 0.62 -3.86
N GLU A 33 21.69 0.10 -4.66
CA GLU A 33 22.33 0.79 -5.79
C GLU A 33 21.39 1.05 -6.97
N TYR A 34 20.28 0.33 -7.08
CA TYR A 34 19.29 0.50 -8.16
C TYR A 34 18.28 1.63 -7.92
N PHE A 35 18.25 2.23 -6.72
CA PHE A 35 17.31 3.31 -6.39
C PHE A 35 17.86 4.72 -6.69
N GLN A 36 19.13 4.85 -7.09
CA GLN A 36 19.81 6.15 -7.11
C GLN A 36 20.00 6.82 -8.48
N GLY A 37 19.50 6.27 -9.60
CA GLY A 37 19.51 6.98 -10.89
C GLY A 37 20.86 7.54 -11.36
N LYS A 38 21.98 7.14 -10.76
CA LYS A 38 23.33 7.54 -11.17
C LYS A 38 23.88 6.49 -12.13
N PRO A 39 24.43 6.88 -13.30
CA PRO A 39 25.12 5.93 -14.15
C PRO A 39 26.32 5.33 -13.38
N PRO A 40 26.60 4.03 -13.52
CA PRO A 40 27.73 3.40 -12.85
C PRO A 40 29.05 4.01 -13.33
N PRO A 41 30.08 4.13 -12.46
CA PRO A 41 31.40 4.54 -12.89
C PRO A 41 32.01 3.50 -13.86
N PRO A 42 32.82 3.90 -14.86
CA PRO A 42 33.22 3.03 -15.97
C PRO A 42 34.08 1.80 -15.63
N ASP A 43 34.53 1.62 -14.38
CA ASP A 43 35.70 0.79 -14.10
C ASP A 43 35.46 -0.45 -13.22
N LYS A 44 34.25 -0.99 -13.15
CA LYS A 44 34.00 -2.30 -12.50
C LYS A 44 32.96 -3.16 -13.23
N ILE A 45 33.33 -3.65 -14.41
CA ILE A 45 32.65 -4.79 -15.06
C ILE A 45 33.67 -5.93 -15.25
N GLY A 46 33.53 -6.96 -14.42
CA GLY A 46 34.24 -8.25 -14.51
C GLY A 46 33.40 -9.33 -13.82
N PRO A 47 33.42 -10.59 -14.29
CA PRO A 47 32.19 -11.39 -14.42
C PRO A 47 31.84 -12.22 -13.17
N LEU A 48 30.58 -12.14 -12.74
CA LEU A 48 29.95 -13.10 -11.81
C LEU A 48 28.69 -13.66 -12.47
N LEU A 49 28.88 -14.57 -13.42
CA LEU A 49 27.82 -15.45 -13.94
C LEU A 49 28.47 -16.71 -14.53
N ALA A 50 28.99 -17.56 -13.65
CA ALA A 50 29.34 -18.94 -13.99
C ALA A 50 29.45 -19.78 -12.72
N ALA A 51 28.33 -20.30 -12.20
CA ALA A 51 28.30 -21.55 -11.42
C ALA A 51 26.86 -21.96 -11.04
N ARG A 52 26.28 -22.90 -11.79
CA ARG A 52 25.61 -24.14 -11.31
C ARG A 52 24.74 -24.74 -12.41
N VAL A 53 25.37 -25.42 -13.37
CA VAL A 53 24.76 -26.56 -14.05
C VAL A 53 25.83 -27.65 -14.10
N GLY A 54 25.55 -28.78 -13.46
CA GLY A 54 26.36 -30.00 -13.52
C GLY A 54 26.22 -30.73 -14.86
N PRO A 55 27.07 -31.73 -15.14
CA PRO A 55 27.68 -31.90 -16.44
C PRO A 55 26.88 -32.80 -17.39
N PHE A 56 26.87 -32.43 -18.67
CA PHE A 56 26.78 -33.41 -19.76
C PHE A 56 27.95 -33.17 -20.72
N GLN A 57 28.83 -34.16 -20.77
CA GLN A 57 29.97 -34.23 -21.68
C GLN A 57 29.46 -34.47 -23.10
N HIS A 58 29.95 -33.71 -24.09
CA HIS A 58 30.53 -34.27 -25.32
C HIS A 58 31.39 -33.20 -26.04
N ARG A 59 32.41 -33.69 -26.74
CA ARG A 59 33.69 -33.09 -27.14
C ARG A 59 33.69 -32.20 -28.41
N LEU A 60 34.55 -31.16 -28.37
CA LEU A 60 35.44 -30.57 -29.41
C LEU A 60 34.87 -29.67 -30.55
N PRO A 61 35.69 -28.78 -31.18
CA PRO A 61 36.85 -28.00 -30.69
C PRO A 61 36.81 -26.49 -31.06
N SER A 62 37.72 -25.78 -30.40
CA SER A 62 38.06 -24.35 -30.41
C SER A 62 38.58 -23.78 -31.75
N THR A 63 38.14 -22.56 -32.11
CA THR A 63 38.97 -21.55 -32.79
C THR A 63 38.31 -20.15 -32.79
N LEU A 64 39.16 -19.13 -32.58
CA LEU A 64 38.97 -17.68 -32.82
C LEU A 64 38.13 -16.83 -31.83
N LEU A 65 38.83 -16.44 -30.77
CA LEU A 65 38.66 -15.19 -30.02
C LEU A 65 39.29 -14.01 -30.82
N LEU A 66 38.78 -12.79 -30.56
CA LEU A 66 39.31 -11.45 -30.91
C LEU A 66 38.98 -10.86 -32.30
N ALA A 67 37.98 -9.98 -32.34
CA ALA A 67 38.11 -8.62 -32.88
C ALA A 67 36.89 -7.75 -32.50
N SER A 68 37.19 -6.48 -32.17
CA SER A 68 36.29 -5.30 -32.29
C SER A 68 35.46 -4.88 -31.07
N PHE A 69 36.16 -4.37 -30.04
CA PHE A 69 35.72 -3.20 -29.29
C PHE A 69 36.33 -1.93 -29.95
N ARG A 70 35.50 -0.93 -30.26
CA ARG A 70 35.75 0.52 -30.50
C ARG A 70 35.24 1.09 -31.83
N HIS A 71 34.08 1.73 -31.77
CA HIS A 71 33.59 2.94 -32.49
C HIS A 71 32.05 2.88 -32.35
N CYS A 72 31.26 3.89 -32.00
CA CYS A 72 31.42 5.32 -32.12
C CYS A 72 30.34 6.00 -31.24
N PHE A 73 30.71 7.05 -30.50
CA PHE A 73 29.80 8.15 -30.16
C PHE A 73 29.87 9.16 -31.31
N SER A 74 28.74 9.54 -31.91
CA SER A 74 28.41 10.93 -32.33
C SER A 74 27.20 10.98 -33.28
N GLY A 75 26.23 11.84 -32.93
CA GLY A 75 25.77 12.91 -33.82
C GLY A 75 24.78 12.60 -34.96
N LYS A 76 23.54 13.07 -34.73
CA LYS A 76 22.65 13.80 -35.67
C LYS A 76 22.02 13.06 -36.87
N TYR A 77 20.68 13.21 -36.91
CA TYR A 77 19.79 13.42 -38.07
C TYR A 77 20.05 12.64 -39.37
N TYR A 78 19.05 11.83 -39.80
CA TYR A 78 18.46 11.93 -41.14
C TYR A 78 17.08 11.25 -41.17
N GLN A 79 16.07 12.00 -41.63
CA GLN A 79 14.83 11.49 -42.19
C GLN A 79 15.15 10.58 -43.39
N HIS A 80 14.48 9.44 -43.52
CA HIS A 80 13.86 9.06 -44.79
C HIS A 80 12.82 7.95 -44.61
N GLN A 81 11.69 8.17 -45.28
CA GLN A 81 10.56 7.28 -45.50
C GLN A 81 11.01 5.95 -46.14
N TYR A 82 10.36 4.85 -45.75
CA TYR A 82 10.00 3.79 -46.71
C TYR A 82 8.61 3.23 -46.41
N HIS A 83 7.72 3.46 -47.37
CA HIS A 83 6.47 2.73 -47.57
C HIS A 83 6.79 1.35 -48.16
N SER A 84 6.17 0.29 -47.64
CA SER A 84 5.52 -0.79 -48.42
C SER A 84 4.77 -1.70 -47.45
N GLN A 85 3.44 -1.60 -47.39
CA GLN A 85 2.52 -2.59 -47.98
C GLN A 85 2.92 -4.05 -47.72
N CYS A 86 2.27 -4.68 -46.75
CA CYS A 86 1.76 -6.04 -46.90
C CYS A 86 0.45 -6.19 -46.13
N ARG A 87 -0.62 -6.41 -46.89
CA ARG A 87 -1.95 -6.80 -46.43
C ARG A 87 -1.89 -8.25 -45.94
N GLY A 88 -2.43 -8.52 -44.76
CA GLY A 88 -2.70 -9.87 -44.29
C GLY A 88 -3.76 -9.84 -43.21
N LYS A 89 -5.01 -10.14 -43.59
CA LYS A 89 -6.11 -10.41 -42.66
C LYS A 89 -5.74 -11.64 -41.82
N VAL A 90 -5.75 -11.53 -40.49
CA VAL A 90 -5.90 -12.68 -39.60
C VAL A 90 -7.06 -12.42 -38.65
N THR A 91 -8.08 -13.25 -38.84
CA THR A 91 -9.34 -13.28 -38.12
C THR A 91 -9.12 -13.78 -36.69
N LEU A 92 -9.65 -13.07 -35.70
CA LEU A 92 -9.81 -13.53 -34.33
C LEU A 92 -10.67 -14.80 -34.30
N LYS A 93 -10.14 -15.90 -33.77
CA LYS A 93 -10.93 -17.03 -33.27
C LYS A 93 -10.57 -17.28 -31.80
N ARG A 94 -11.59 -17.25 -30.96
CA ARG A 94 -11.59 -17.69 -29.56
C ARG A 94 -11.12 -19.16 -29.47
N PRO A 95 -10.39 -19.58 -28.42
CA PRO A 95 -10.36 -20.97 -28.03
C PRO A 95 -11.46 -21.23 -27.01
N GLU A 96 -12.47 -21.97 -27.45
CA GLU A 96 -13.34 -22.78 -26.59
C GLU A 96 -12.57 -23.99 -26.07
N ALA A 97 -13.03 -24.48 -24.91
CA ALA A 97 -12.51 -25.62 -24.20
C ALA A 97 -12.55 -26.93 -25.01
N CYS A 98 -11.41 -27.61 -25.11
CA CYS A 98 -11.28 -29.05 -25.32
C CYS A 98 -9.84 -29.38 -24.92
N GLY A 99 -9.51 -30.33 -24.06
CA GLY A 99 -10.10 -31.65 -23.86
C GLY A 99 -8.89 -32.56 -23.72
N ILE A 100 -8.77 -33.21 -22.56
CA ILE A 100 -7.74 -34.19 -22.24
C ILE A 100 -7.71 -35.25 -23.34
N ARG A 101 -6.65 -35.28 -24.17
CA ARG A 101 -6.17 -36.40 -24.99
C ARG A 101 -5.03 -35.92 -25.90
N GLU A 102 -3.84 -35.74 -25.35
CA GLU A 102 -2.59 -35.80 -26.12
C GLU A 102 -1.39 -35.89 -25.16
N LEU A 103 -1.21 -37.06 -24.54
CA LEU A 103 0.03 -37.43 -23.85
C LEU A 103 0.14 -38.96 -23.69
N GLU A 104 -0.12 -39.68 -24.79
CA GLU A 104 0.23 -41.11 -24.93
C GLU A 104 0.69 -41.37 -26.37
N LYS A 105 1.79 -40.73 -26.78
CA LYS A 105 2.59 -41.14 -27.95
C LYS A 105 4.07 -40.84 -27.74
N SER A 106 4.66 -41.46 -26.72
CA SER A 106 6.04 -41.93 -26.82
C SER A 106 6.22 -43.05 -25.79
N LEU A 107 6.53 -44.25 -26.29
CA LEU A 107 7.23 -45.38 -25.66
C LEU A 107 6.69 -46.68 -26.30
N GLY A 108 7.54 -47.29 -27.14
CA GLY A 108 7.29 -48.59 -27.77
C GLY A 108 7.37 -49.75 -26.77
N PRO A 109 6.96 -50.96 -27.21
CA PRO A 109 6.55 -52.04 -26.33
C PRO A 109 7.74 -52.90 -25.88
N GLY A 110 7.81 -53.23 -24.58
CA GLY A 110 8.77 -54.21 -24.09
C GLY A 110 8.74 -54.36 -22.56
N ASN A 111 8.26 -55.52 -22.11
CA ASN A 111 8.38 -56.09 -20.77
C ASN A 111 7.42 -55.58 -19.67
N ALA A 112 6.16 -56.01 -19.80
CA ALA A 112 5.30 -56.25 -18.64
C ALA A 112 5.63 -57.62 -18.00
N ARG A 113 6.20 -57.61 -16.79
CA ARG A 113 5.95 -58.55 -15.67
C ARG A 113 7.09 -58.47 -14.65
N LEU A 114 6.83 -57.82 -13.53
CA LEU A 114 7.23 -58.20 -12.16
C LEU A 114 6.82 -57.07 -11.21
N LEU A 115 6.55 -57.42 -9.94
CA LEU A 115 6.06 -56.59 -8.82
C LEU A 115 4.51 -56.54 -8.73
N SER A 116 3.83 -57.57 -8.22
CA SER A 116 3.82 -58.05 -6.82
C SER A 116 3.56 -56.93 -5.81
N THR A 117 2.29 -56.78 -5.46
CA THR A 117 1.71 -56.34 -4.18
C THR A 117 2.67 -55.84 -3.09
N SER A 118 2.75 -54.50 -2.92
CA SER A 118 2.70 -53.79 -1.62
C SER A 118 3.29 -52.37 -1.74
N ALA A 119 2.47 -51.37 -2.10
CA ALA A 119 2.66 -49.95 -1.76
C ALA A 119 1.65 -49.08 -2.52
N LEU A 120 0.42 -48.98 -2.01
CA LEU A 120 -0.53 -47.89 -2.33
C LEU A 120 -1.67 -47.93 -1.31
N ARG A 121 -1.32 -47.56 -0.07
CA ARG A 121 -2.27 -47.04 0.92
C ARG A 121 -1.67 -45.77 1.48
N GLY A 122 -2.17 -44.63 1.01
CA GLY A 122 -1.80 -43.29 1.45
C GLY A 122 -2.25 -42.28 0.41
N LEU A 123 -3.04 -41.29 0.83
CA LEU A 123 -3.70 -40.24 0.04
C LEU A 123 -5.07 -40.58 -0.56
N LEU A 124 -6.02 -40.88 0.32
CA LEU A 124 -7.41 -40.42 0.15
C LEU A 124 -7.58 -39.19 1.06
N VAL A 125 -7.56 -38.00 0.45
CA VAL A 125 -7.89 -36.75 1.12
C VAL A 125 -9.40 -36.78 1.38
N ARG A 126 -9.80 -36.83 2.66
CA ARG A 126 -11.19 -36.61 3.06
C ARG A 126 -11.56 -35.14 2.83
N PRO A 127 -12.80 -34.82 2.44
CA PRO A 127 -13.26 -33.44 2.43
C PRO A 127 -13.16 -32.85 3.85
N PRO A 128 -12.83 -31.55 3.99
CA PRO A 128 -12.80 -30.91 5.30
C PRO A 128 -14.20 -30.99 5.94
N PRO A 129 -14.30 -31.12 7.28
CA PRO A 129 -15.57 -30.94 7.95
C PRO A 129 -16.10 -29.53 7.68
N ALA A 130 -17.43 -29.40 7.64
CA ALA A 130 -18.15 -28.14 7.55
C ALA A 130 -17.56 -27.07 8.50
N PRO A 131 -17.66 -25.76 8.17
CA PRO A 131 -16.99 -24.70 8.90
C PRO A 131 -17.31 -24.78 10.39
N VAL A 132 -16.27 -24.99 11.19
CA VAL A 132 -16.37 -24.90 12.65
C VAL A 132 -16.58 -23.42 12.96
N SER A 133 -17.79 -23.11 13.44
CA SER A 133 -18.10 -21.83 14.06
C SER A 133 -17.05 -21.55 15.14
N VAL A 134 -16.16 -20.59 14.88
CA VAL A 134 -15.28 -20.05 15.91
C VAL A 134 -16.17 -19.20 16.81
N ALA A 135 -16.54 -19.73 17.97
CA ALA A 135 -17.17 -18.96 19.02
C ALA A 135 -16.18 -17.87 19.47
N ALA A 136 -16.38 -16.66 18.96
CA ALA A 136 -15.69 -15.47 19.45
C ALA A 136 -16.07 -15.25 20.91
N ALA A 137 -15.08 -14.92 21.74
CA ALA A 137 -15.29 -14.50 23.12
C ALA A 137 -16.33 -13.38 23.18
N SER A 138 -17.25 -13.50 24.13
CA SER A 138 -18.54 -12.81 24.20
C SER A 138 -18.44 -11.37 24.69
N VAL A 139 -17.70 -10.53 23.99
CA VAL A 139 -18.07 -9.11 23.89
C VAL A 139 -19.12 -9.06 22.79
N SER A 140 -20.31 -8.57 23.10
CA SER A 140 -21.40 -8.52 22.11
C SER A 140 -20.89 -7.82 20.84
N ARG A 141 -21.06 -8.43 19.67
CA ARG A 141 -20.75 -7.83 18.35
C ARG A 141 -21.43 -6.45 18.17
N ALA A 142 -22.41 -6.14 19.03
CA ALA A 142 -23.13 -4.89 19.14
C ALA A 142 -22.36 -3.73 19.82
N GLN A 143 -21.20 -3.96 20.45
CA GLN A 143 -20.42 -2.92 21.15
C GLN A 143 -19.14 -2.47 20.41
N ARG A 144 -18.77 -3.12 19.29
CA ARG A 144 -17.65 -2.67 18.46
C ARG A 144 -18.03 -1.43 17.65
N ARG A 145 -17.22 -0.38 17.72
CA ARG A 145 -17.37 0.82 16.92
C ARG A 145 -17.13 0.49 15.45
N GLU A 146 -17.93 1.11 14.62
CA GLU A 146 -17.79 1.12 13.18
C GLU A 146 -16.70 2.12 12.79
N MET A 147 -15.69 1.69 12.03
CA MET A 147 -14.87 2.60 11.23
C MET A 147 -15.08 2.28 9.76
N ARG A 148 -15.67 3.23 9.04
CA ARG A 148 -15.82 3.19 7.58
C ARG A 148 -14.78 4.11 6.96
N ILE A 149 -13.78 3.50 6.34
CA ILE A 149 -12.61 4.19 5.80
C ILE A 149 -12.65 4.05 4.28
N ALA A 150 -12.42 5.14 3.57
CA ALA A 150 -12.20 5.11 2.14
C ALA A 150 -10.88 5.77 1.75
N THR A 151 -10.29 5.33 0.66
CA THR A 151 -9.24 6.07 -0.03
C THR A 151 -9.52 6.16 -1.53
N LEU A 152 -9.20 7.31 -2.12
CA LEU A 152 -9.34 7.57 -3.54
C LEU A 152 -8.00 7.31 -4.25
N GLN A 153 -7.99 6.37 -5.19
CA GLN A 153 -6.87 6.22 -6.13
C GLN A 153 -7.19 6.97 -7.41
N ILE A 154 -6.38 7.98 -7.72
CA ILE A 154 -6.56 8.87 -8.86
C ILE A 154 -5.27 8.96 -9.68
N ALA A 155 -5.41 9.07 -11.00
CA ALA A 155 -4.33 9.28 -11.95
C ALA A 155 -4.23 10.76 -12.33
N SER A 156 -3.86 11.59 -11.35
CA SER A 156 -3.81 13.05 -11.50
C SER A 156 -2.88 13.48 -12.63
N ARG A 157 -3.22 14.56 -13.31
CA ARG A 157 -2.39 15.17 -14.34
C ARG A 157 -1.64 16.36 -13.76
N LEU A 158 -0.34 16.42 -14.03
CA LEU A 158 0.54 17.48 -13.53
C LEU A 158 0.03 18.87 -13.96
N GLY A 159 -0.26 19.72 -12.98
CA GLY A 159 -0.73 21.10 -13.16
C GLY A 159 -2.19 21.29 -13.56
N ASP A 160 -2.94 20.23 -13.87
CA ASP A 160 -4.36 20.32 -14.27
C ASP A 160 -5.29 20.26 -13.05
N VAL A 161 -5.22 21.28 -12.19
CA VAL A 161 -5.95 21.30 -10.91
C VAL A 161 -7.46 21.16 -11.11
N GLU A 162 -8.02 21.90 -12.05
CA GLU A 162 -9.46 21.85 -12.35
C GLU A 162 -9.88 20.48 -12.91
N GLY A 163 -9.09 19.91 -13.83
CA GLY A 163 -9.35 18.57 -14.37
C GLY A 163 -9.24 17.48 -13.32
N ASN A 164 -8.26 17.57 -12.42
CA ASN A 164 -8.07 16.61 -11.33
C ASN A 164 -9.22 16.67 -10.32
N VAL A 165 -9.69 17.88 -9.97
CA VAL A 165 -10.88 18.06 -9.12
C VAL A 165 -12.11 17.40 -9.77
N LYS A 166 -12.37 17.69 -11.05
CA LYS A 166 -13.49 17.05 -11.78
C LYS A 166 -13.37 15.54 -11.78
N ARG A 167 -12.17 15.01 -12.01
CA ARG A 167 -11.91 13.57 -12.00
C ARG A 167 -12.15 12.95 -10.62
N ALA A 168 -11.68 13.58 -9.55
CA ALA A 168 -11.93 13.14 -8.18
C ALA A 168 -13.43 13.07 -7.87
N ASP A 169 -14.19 14.11 -8.24
CA ASP A 169 -15.64 14.16 -8.04
C ASP A 169 -16.37 13.09 -8.87
N GLU A 170 -15.94 12.84 -10.11
CA GLU A 170 -16.48 11.77 -10.95
C GLU A 170 -16.24 10.39 -10.34
N LEU A 171 -15.02 10.12 -9.87
CA LEU A 171 -14.67 8.85 -9.25
C LEU A 171 -15.48 8.61 -7.97
N LEU A 172 -15.63 9.63 -7.12
CA LEU A 172 -16.45 9.54 -5.92
C LEU A 172 -17.93 9.33 -6.24
N ARG A 173 -18.48 10.06 -7.22
CA ARG A 173 -19.88 9.94 -7.64
C ARG A 173 -20.20 8.57 -8.24
N ASN A 174 -19.26 7.99 -8.97
CA ASN A 174 -19.41 6.69 -9.62
C ASN A 174 -18.98 5.52 -8.72
N ALA A 175 -18.48 5.78 -7.52
CA ALA A 175 -18.03 4.76 -6.60
C ALA A 175 -19.20 3.86 -6.17
N VAL A 176 -18.99 2.55 -6.26
CA VAL A 176 -19.95 1.53 -5.87
C VAL A 176 -19.38 0.77 -4.68
N ILE A 177 -19.91 1.03 -3.49
CA ILE A 177 -19.39 0.54 -2.22
C ILE A 177 -20.31 -0.55 -1.66
N ARG A 178 -19.71 -1.67 -1.24
CA ARG A 178 -20.41 -2.72 -0.48
C ARG A 178 -20.09 -2.55 1.00
N VAL A 179 -21.10 -2.16 1.78
CA VAL A 179 -20.96 -1.90 3.22
C VAL A 179 -21.09 -3.19 4.05
N SER A 180 -21.66 -4.26 3.50
CA SER A 180 -21.71 -5.56 4.17
C SER A 180 -21.41 -6.72 3.22
N ASP A 181 -20.83 -7.79 3.77
CA ASP A 181 -20.48 -9.03 3.05
C ASP A 181 -21.69 -9.92 2.74
N ASP A 182 -22.91 -9.50 3.11
CA ASP A 182 -24.11 -10.22 2.72
C ASP A 182 -24.26 -10.18 1.19
N ALA A 183 -24.36 -11.33 0.55
CA ALA A 183 -24.56 -11.44 -0.89
C ALA A 183 -25.86 -10.74 -1.36
N ALA A 184 -26.82 -10.54 -0.46
CA ALA A 184 -28.04 -9.78 -0.70
C ALA A 184 -27.87 -8.25 -0.50
N SER A 185 -26.71 -7.78 -0.01
CA SER A 185 -26.47 -6.36 0.21
C SER A 185 -26.41 -5.60 -1.12
N VAL A 186 -27.23 -4.57 -1.23
CA VAL A 186 -27.26 -3.71 -2.41
C VAL A 186 -26.06 -2.76 -2.33
N PRO A 187 -25.19 -2.70 -3.35
CA PRO A 187 -24.12 -1.73 -3.39
C PRO A 187 -24.67 -0.30 -3.33
N VAL A 188 -23.97 0.57 -2.62
CA VAL A 188 -24.39 1.95 -2.38
C VAL A 188 -23.37 2.95 -2.92
N GLY A 189 -23.79 4.20 -3.15
CA GLY A 189 -22.88 5.29 -3.45
C GLY A 189 -22.08 5.72 -2.22
N VAL A 190 -21.03 6.51 -2.43
CA VAL A 190 -20.15 6.98 -1.36
C VAL A 190 -20.89 7.82 -0.31
N GLU A 191 -21.92 8.57 -0.70
CA GLU A 191 -22.76 9.36 0.19
C GLU A 191 -23.55 8.48 1.17
N GLN A 192 -24.01 7.31 0.73
CA GLN A 192 -24.76 6.38 1.59
C GLN A 192 -23.85 5.43 2.35
N ALA A 193 -22.57 5.31 1.94
CA ALA A 193 -21.57 4.53 2.65
C ALA A 193 -21.23 5.11 4.03
N LYS A 194 -21.58 6.38 4.33
CA LYS A 194 -21.39 7.04 5.66
C LYS A 194 -19.97 6.86 6.18
N LEU A 195 -19.01 7.34 5.39
CA LEU A 195 -17.61 7.29 5.75
C LEU A 195 -17.35 8.04 7.06
N ASP A 196 -16.39 7.57 7.85
CA ASP A 196 -15.81 8.34 8.94
C ASP A 196 -14.59 9.14 8.45
N ILE A 197 -13.86 8.62 7.47
CA ILE A 197 -12.71 9.29 6.87
C ILE A 197 -12.49 8.90 5.40
N LEU A 198 -12.12 9.88 4.57
CA LEU A 198 -11.68 9.73 3.18
C LEU A 198 -10.23 10.24 3.05
N VAL A 199 -9.33 9.39 2.53
CA VAL A 199 -7.91 9.72 2.39
C VAL A 199 -7.52 9.81 0.91
N LEU A 200 -6.95 10.95 0.50
CA LEU A 200 -6.45 11.16 -0.85
C LEU A 200 -4.92 11.00 -0.93
N PRO A 201 -4.39 10.75 -2.14
CA PRO A 201 -2.96 10.60 -2.38
C PRO A 201 -2.16 11.89 -2.17
N GLU A 202 -0.85 11.74 -2.23
CA GLU A 202 0.10 12.84 -2.15
C GLU A 202 -0.07 13.76 -3.36
N LEU A 203 -0.17 15.07 -3.13
CA LEU A 203 -0.39 16.08 -4.16
C LEU A 203 -1.58 15.73 -5.10
N ALA A 204 -2.66 15.21 -4.51
CA ALA A 204 -3.76 14.55 -5.22
C ALA A 204 -4.38 15.39 -6.34
N LEU A 205 -4.44 16.71 -6.17
CA LEU A 205 -5.13 17.60 -7.12
C LEU A 205 -4.16 18.34 -8.03
N THR A 206 -2.85 18.30 -7.78
CA THR A 206 -1.86 19.04 -8.58
C THR A 206 -1.03 18.14 -9.50
N GLY A 207 -0.99 16.83 -9.24
CA GLY A 207 0.09 15.98 -9.74
C GLY A 207 1.38 16.21 -8.96
N TYR A 208 2.43 15.42 -9.20
CA TYR A 208 3.56 15.28 -8.27
C TYR A 208 4.90 15.72 -8.84
N ASN A 209 5.21 15.33 -10.07
CA ASN A 209 6.55 15.37 -10.64
C ASN A 209 6.96 16.77 -11.14
N PHE A 210 6.87 17.77 -10.28
CA PHE A 210 7.35 19.13 -10.55
C PHE A 210 8.90 19.15 -10.53
N PRO A 211 9.56 19.68 -11.58
CA PRO A 211 11.02 19.63 -11.70
C PRO A 211 11.75 20.71 -10.91
N SER A 212 11.05 21.75 -10.44
CA SER A 212 11.66 22.88 -9.74
C SER A 212 10.63 23.69 -8.95
N LEU A 213 11.13 24.58 -8.09
CA LEU A 213 10.30 25.56 -7.40
C LEU A 213 9.49 26.44 -8.37
N GLU A 214 10.08 26.90 -9.47
CA GLU A 214 9.38 27.75 -10.45
C GLU A 214 8.20 27.02 -11.08
N ALA A 215 8.35 25.72 -11.34
CA ALA A 215 7.30 24.91 -11.94
C ALA A 215 6.13 24.65 -10.99
N ILE A 216 6.40 24.44 -9.70
CA ILE A 216 5.34 24.19 -8.70
C ILE A 216 4.72 25.49 -8.16
N LYS A 217 5.42 26.62 -8.22
CA LYS A 217 5.01 27.90 -7.60
C LYS A 217 3.56 28.32 -7.89
N PRO A 218 3.02 28.15 -9.11
CA PRO A 218 1.62 28.51 -9.41
C PRO A 218 0.57 27.68 -8.65
N TYR A 219 0.95 26.53 -8.11
CA TYR A 219 0.04 25.57 -7.47
C TYR A 219 0.15 25.56 -5.95
N LEU A 220 1.09 26.31 -5.37
CA LEU A 220 1.27 26.39 -3.93
C LEU A 220 0.07 27.03 -3.25
N GLU A 221 -0.40 26.41 -2.17
CA GLU A 221 -1.53 26.89 -1.38
C GLU A 221 -1.09 27.23 0.05
N ARG A 222 -1.69 28.26 0.66
CA ARG A 222 -1.53 28.45 2.11
C ARG A 222 -2.35 27.40 2.85
N SER A 223 -1.87 26.97 4.02
CA SER A 223 -2.64 26.00 4.81
C SER A 223 -4.08 26.45 5.09
N GLY A 224 -5.03 25.56 4.82
CA GLY A 224 -6.47 25.81 4.95
C GLY A 224 -7.08 26.72 3.86
N GLN A 225 -6.31 27.12 2.85
CA GLN A 225 -6.74 27.98 1.75
C GLN A 225 -6.38 27.33 0.40
N GLY A 226 -6.94 27.84 -0.69
CA GLY A 226 -6.66 27.34 -2.04
C GLY A 226 -7.58 26.19 -2.50
N PRO A 227 -7.40 25.72 -3.75
CA PRO A 227 -8.25 24.70 -4.37
C PRO A 227 -8.35 23.40 -3.58
N SER A 228 -7.23 22.88 -3.05
CA SER A 228 -7.21 21.61 -2.32
C SER A 228 -7.95 21.71 -0.99
N ALA A 229 -7.72 22.78 -0.24
CA ALA A 229 -8.44 23.01 1.01
C ALA A 229 -9.93 23.27 0.79
N ALA A 230 -10.29 24.00 -0.26
CA ALA A 230 -11.68 24.26 -0.63
C ALA A 230 -12.41 22.97 -0.99
N TRP A 231 -11.83 22.15 -1.88
CA TRP A 231 -12.40 20.87 -2.29
C TRP A 231 -12.55 19.91 -1.10
N ALA A 232 -11.53 19.81 -0.23
CA ALA A 232 -11.60 18.95 0.95
C ALA A 232 -12.71 19.39 1.91
N ARG A 233 -12.87 20.69 2.14
CA ARG A 233 -13.93 21.25 2.98
C ARG A 233 -15.33 20.97 2.43
N GLU A 234 -15.53 21.14 1.13
CA GLU A 234 -16.81 20.87 0.47
C GLU A 234 -17.15 19.38 0.51
N THR A 235 -16.17 18.53 0.21
CA THR A 235 -16.32 17.07 0.25
C THR A 235 -16.56 16.56 1.66
N ALA A 236 -15.86 17.09 2.67
CA ALA A 236 -16.04 16.71 4.07
C ALA A 236 -17.46 17.03 4.56
N LYS A 237 -17.98 18.22 4.24
CA LYS A 237 -19.37 18.61 4.54
C LYS A 237 -20.40 17.76 3.81
N ARG A 238 -20.17 17.49 2.52
CA ARG A 238 -21.07 16.70 1.67
C ARG A 238 -21.17 15.26 2.14
N LEU A 239 -20.03 14.62 2.43
CA LEU A 239 -19.95 13.22 2.84
C LEU A 239 -20.11 13.04 4.36
N LYS A 240 -20.06 14.14 5.14
CA LYS A 240 -20.13 14.15 6.61
C LYS A 240 -19.04 13.27 7.23
N CYS A 241 -17.84 13.34 6.66
CA CYS A 241 -16.66 12.57 7.07
C CYS A 241 -15.43 13.47 7.15
N LYS A 242 -14.37 13.02 7.83
CA LYS A 242 -13.07 13.68 7.73
C LYS A 242 -12.49 13.48 6.32
N VAL A 243 -11.74 14.45 5.82
CA VAL A 243 -11.03 14.35 4.54
C VAL A 243 -9.56 14.68 4.74
N CYS A 244 -8.68 13.78 4.28
CA CYS A 244 -7.25 14.00 4.21
C CYS A 244 -6.83 14.26 2.76
N VAL A 245 -6.19 15.38 2.46
CA VAL A 245 -5.75 15.74 1.10
C VAL A 245 -4.28 16.18 1.07
N GLY A 246 -3.49 15.52 0.23
CA GLY A 246 -2.11 15.93 -0.04
C GLY A 246 -2.05 17.11 -1.00
N TYR A 247 -1.25 18.13 -0.70
CA TYR A 247 -1.15 19.37 -1.48
C TYR A 247 0.22 20.06 -1.32
N PRO A 248 0.66 20.89 -2.29
CA PRO A 248 1.87 21.68 -2.15
C PRO A 248 1.58 22.98 -1.37
N GLU A 249 2.28 23.17 -0.26
CA GLU A 249 2.05 24.26 0.69
C GLU A 249 3.07 25.39 0.54
N VAL A 250 2.61 26.64 0.69
CA VAL A 250 3.45 27.81 1.02
C VAL A 250 3.11 28.37 2.41
N GLU A 251 4.14 28.48 3.24
CA GLU A 251 4.15 29.21 4.50
C GLU A 251 4.81 30.56 4.31
N ILE A 252 4.18 31.61 4.85
CA ILE A 252 4.74 32.96 4.82
C ILE A 252 5.23 33.32 6.21
N GLU A 253 6.53 33.45 6.35
CA GLU A 253 7.20 33.86 7.57
C GLU A 253 7.30 35.40 7.61
N ASN A 254 6.83 36.02 8.69
CA ASN A 254 7.06 37.45 8.91
C ASN A 254 8.50 37.65 9.39
N GLY A 255 9.41 37.96 8.47
CA GLY A 255 10.82 38.16 8.77
C GLY A 255 11.08 39.41 9.63
N HIS A 256 12.14 39.37 10.46
CA HIS A 256 12.59 40.51 11.28
C HIS A 256 13.15 41.67 10.42
N SER A 257 13.44 41.41 9.14
CA SER A 257 13.96 42.37 8.16
C SER A 257 12.87 43.15 7.40
N GLY A 258 11.58 42.93 7.70
CA GLY A 258 10.47 43.62 7.04
C GLY A 258 10.11 43.09 5.64
N GLN A 259 10.74 42.01 5.17
CA GLN A 259 10.33 41.27 3.98
C GLN A 259 9.77 39.89 4.39
N PRO A 260 8.59 39.48 3.90
CA PRO A 260 8.05 38.17 4.18
C PRO A 260 8.90 37.09 3.50
N GLY A 261 9.38 36.11 4.27
CA GLY A 261 10.03 34.91 3.76
C GLY A 261 8.98 33.90 3.32
N GLU A 262 9.25 33.14 2.27
CA GLU A 262 8.38 32.03 1.82
C GLU A 262 9.10 30.71 2.07
N LYS A 263 8.40 29.75 2.66
CA LYS A 263 8.86 28.38 2.83
C LYS A 263 7.84 27.41 2.27
N TYR A 264 8.30 26.34 1.63
CA TYR A 264 7.44 25.46 0.85
C TYR A 264 7.50 24.04 1.40
N TYR A 265 6.38 23.34 1.34
CA TYR A 265 6.26 22.00 1.90
C TYR A 265 5.39 21.10 1.06
N ASN A 266 5.69 19.80 1.08
CA ASN A 266 4.76 18.77 0.67
C ASN A 266 3.92 18.40 1.90
N SER A 267 2.62 18.66 1.84
CA SER A 267 1.77 18.68 3.03
C SER A 267 0.51 17.83 2.88
N LEU A 268 -0.04 17.42 4.01
CA LEU A 268 -1.28 16.67 4.15
C LEU A 268 -2.21 17.45 5.09
N LEU A 269 -3.29 17.98 4.54
CA LEU A 269 -4.33 18.68 5.28
C LEU A 269 -5.40 17.69 5.73
N VAL A 270 -5.85 17.80 6.99
CA VAL A 270 -7.01 17.05 7.51
C VAL A 270 -8.11 18.04 7.86
N VAL A 271 -9.28 17.82 7.27
CA VAL A 271 -10.48 18.65 7.47
C VAL A 271 -11.56 17.80 8.12
N ASP A 272 -12.26 18.36 9.12
CA ASP A 272 -13.39 17.71 9.79
C ASP A 272 -14.70 17.79 8.99
N GLU A 273 -15.71 17.10 9.49
CA GLU A 273 -17.04 17.00 8.89
C GLU A 273 -17.78 18.35 8.79
N GLN A 274 -17.36 19.34 9.58
CA GLN A 274 -17.88 20.71 9.56
C GLN A 274 -17.06 21.62 8.64
N GLY A 275 -15.95 21.14 8.09
CA GLY A 275 -15.09 21.88 7.21
C GLY A 275 -13.97 22.67 7.89
N ASN A 276 -13.68 22.40 9.16
CA ASN A 276 -12.58 23.01 9.89
C ASN A 276 -11.29 22.21 9.69
N VAL A 277 -10.17 22.91 9.60
CA VAL A 277 -8.85 22.26 9.54
C VAL A 277 -8.47 21.74 10.93
N LEU A 278 -8.18 20.45 11.02
CA LEU A 278 -7.72 19.79 12.24
C LEU A 278 -6.20 19.67 12.30
N VAL A 279 -5.60 19.26 11.18
CA VAL A 279 -4.17 18.92 11.10
C VAL A 279 -3.61 19.43 9.78
N ASN A 280 -2.38 19.95 9.81
CA ASN A 280 -1.56 20.20 8.63
C ASN A 280 -0.20 19.52 8.84
N TYR A 281 -0.07 18.30 8.35
CA TYR A 281 1.18 17.52 8.44
C TYR A 281 2.08 17.86 7.27
N ARG A 282 3.39 18.03 7.52
CA ARG A 282 4.41 18.31 6.50
C ARG A 282 5.33 17.11 6.38
N LYS A 283 5.59 16.66 5.15
CA LYS A 283 6.45 15.51 4.82
C LYS A 283 7.81 15.65 5.49
N THR A 284 8.24 14.61 6.20
CA THR A 284 9.46 14.68 7.02
C THR A 284 10.68 14.20 6.25
N PHE A 285 10.54 13.17 5.43
CA PHE A 285 11.60 12.66 4.59
C PHE A 285 11.27 12.98 3.14
N LEU A 286 12.09 13.82 2.50
CA LEU A 286 11.88 14.22 1.11
C LEU A 286 12.37 13.14 0.14
N TYR A 287 11.65 12.98 -0.97
CA TYR A 287 12.18 12.29 -2.14
C TYR A 287 12.91 13.31 -3.02
N TYR A 288 13.80 12.86 -3.93
CA TYR A 288 14.61 13.79 -4.74
C TYR A 288 13.75 14.80 -5.52
N THR A 289 12.53 14.43 -5.93
CA THR A 289 11.60 15.35 -6.58
C THR A 289 11.20 16.49 -5.64
N ASP A 290 10.88 16.17 -4.39
CA ASP A 290 10.51 17.15 -3.37
C ASP A 290 11.69 18.06 -2.99
N GLU A 291 12.91 17.52 -2.93
CA GLU A 291 14.14 18.28 -2.59
C GLU A 291 14.40 19.47 -3.51
N THR A 292 13.82 19.48 -4.73
CA THR A 292 13.98 20.59 -5.69
C THR A 292 13.15 21.83 -5.34
N TRP A 293 12.16 21.71 -4.46
CA TRP A 293 11.22 22.80 -4.19
C TRP A 293 10.73 22.89 -2.74
N ALA A 294 10.73 21.80 -1.97
CA ALA A 294 10.18 21.70 -0.62
C ALA A 294 11.27 21.67 0.46
N SER A 295 10.87 22.05 1.69
CA SER A 295 11.61 21.82 2.92
C SER A 295 11.03 20.63 3.70
N GLU A 296 11.86 20.01 4.55
CA GLU A 296 11.42 18.97 5.49
C GLU A 296 10.51 19.56 6.57
N GLY A 297 9.45 18.82 6.91
CA GLY A 297 8.59 19.06 8.08
C GLY A 297 9.20 18.54 9.39
N SER A 298 8.46 18.72 10.49
CA SER A 298 8.82 18.17 11.80
C SER A 298 8.06 16.88 12.08
N SER A 299 8.77 15.83 12.49
CA SER A 299 8.19 14.54 12.86
C SER A 299 7.34 14.58 14.13
N GLU A 300 7.50 15.61 14.97
CA GLU A 300 6.70 15.83 16.17
C GLU A 300 5.24 16.17 15.84
N LEU A 301 5.00 16.75 14.66
CA LEU A 301 3.67 17.10 14.15
C LEU A 301 3.01 15.93 13.41
N GLY A 302 3.69 14.78 13.31
CA GLY A 302 3.20 13.58 12.63
C GLY A 302 2.18 12.74 13.42
N PHE A 303 1.70 13.24 14.57
CA PHE A 303 0.75 12.56 15.44
C PHE A 303 -0.37 13.50 15.89
N HIS A 304 -1.61 13.01 15.89
CA HIS A 304 -2.76 13.73 16.43
C HIS A 304 -3.84 12.79 16.96
N GLN A 305 -4.59 13.24 17.98
CA GLN A 305 -5.81 12.58 18.47
C GLN A 305 -7.00 13.05 17.63
N LEU A 306 -7.52 12.20 16.74
CA LEU A 306 -8.70 12.54 15.94
C LEU A 306 -9.98 12.16 16.67
N THR A 307 -10.85 13.12 16.93
CA THR A 307 -12.16 12.86 17.55
C THR A 307 -13.16 12.41 16.50
N PHE A 308 -13.78 11.25 16.70
CA PHE A 308 -14.88 10.76 15.87
C PHE A 308 -16.18 10.71 16.69
N PRO A 309 -17.34 11.02 16.07
CA PRO A 309 -18.62 10.96 16.77
C PRO A 309 -18.90 9.57 17.35
N GLU A 310 -19.44 9.50 18.57
CA GLU A 310 -19.84 8.21 19.14
C GLU A 310 -21.01 7.58 18.36
N ALA A 311 -20.90 6.28 18.12
CA ALA A 311 -22.00 5.45 17.65
C ALA A 311 -22.96 5.15 18.81
N ASN A 312 -23.77 6.12 19.24
CA ASN A 312 -24.86 5.85 20.18
C ASN A 312 -26.05 5.21 19.43
N ALA A 313 -26.91 4.46 20.15
CA ALA A 313 -28.03 3.72 19.55
C ALA A 313 -28.99 4.60 18.72
N VAL A 314 -29.04 5.90 19.03
CA VAL A 314 -29.81 6.91 18.30
C VAL A 314 -29.11 7.30 16.99
N SER A 315 -27.79 7.48 16.98
CA SER A 315 -27.00 7.75 15.77
C SER A 315 -26.93 6.53 14.86
N LEU A 316 -26.94 5.31 15.41
CA LEU A 316 -27.04 4.05 14.63
C LEU A 316 -28.40 3.88 13.94
N ARG A 317 -29.52 4.23 14.61
CA ARG A 317 -30.87 4.23 14.00
C ARG A 317 -31.05 5.34 12.98
N ALA A 318 -30.62 6.57 13.28
CA ALA A 318 -30.60 7.66 12.32
C ALA A 318 -29.68 7.37 11.13
N ARG A 319 -28.56 6.65 11.35
CA ARG A 319 -27.70 6.14 10.28
C ARG A 319 -28.40 5.00 9.50
N ALA A 320 -29.20 4.14 10.10
CA ALA A 320 -29.91 3.09 9.37
C ALA A 320 -31.10 3.61 8.54
N GLU A 321 -31.79 4.65 8.99
CA GLU A 321 -33.09 5.08 8.44
C GLU A 321 -33.02 6.31 7.51
N GLY A 322 -31.85 6.94 7.36
CA GLY A 322 -31.67 8.02 6.38
C GLY A 322 -32.38 9.34 6.72
N GLU A 323 -32.97 9.47 7.91
CA GLU A 323 -33.61 10.70 8.35
C GLU A 323 -32.59 11.73 8.85
N ALA A 324 -32.69 12.94 8.29
CA ALA A 324 -32.00 14.13 8.77
C ALA A 324 -32.63 14.57 10.10
N ALA A 325 -32.21 13.96 11.21
CA ALA A 325 -32.56 14.48 12.52
C ALA A 325 -31.78 15.79 12.76
N ILE A 326 -32.49 16.91 12.65
CA ILE A 326 -32.10 18.19 13.27
C ILE A 326 -32.06 17.92 14.77
N LEU A 327 -30.87 17.63 15.30
CA LEU A 327 -30.66 17.60 16.75
C LEU A 327 -30.73 19.05 17.26
N PRO A 328 -31.47 19.34 18.34
CA PRO A 328 -31.39 20.64 19.00
C PRO A 328 -29.97 20.85 19.55
N PRO A 329 -29.49 22.10 19.69
CA PRO A 329 -28.19 22.35 20.28
C PRO A 329 -28.21 21.88 21.73
N SER A 330 -27.40 20.86 22.06
CA SER A 330 -27.24 20.43 23.44
C SER A 330 -26.46 21.49 24.21
N GLU A 331 -27.09 22.00 25.26
CA GLU A 331 -26.46 22.90 26.23
C GLU A 331 -25.20 22.28 26.84
N SER A 332 -24.27 23.17 27.15
CA SER A 332 -22.93 22.95 27.68
C SER A 332 -22.83 21.87 28.76
N ASN A 333 -22.17 20.77 28.41
CA ASN A 333 -21.43 19.90 29.31
C ASN A 333 -20.04 19.70 28.68
N ASP A 334 -18.97 19.97 29.43
CA ASP A 334 -17.55 19.99 29.03
C ASP A 334 -17.11 19.04 27.88
N GLY A 335 -17.45 19.43 26.65
CA GLY A 335 -16.52 19.68 25.56
C GLY A 335 -16.04 18.54 24.65
N LYS A 336 -16.20 17.25 24.96
CA LYS A 336 -15.81 16.15 24.04
C LYS A 336 -16.78 14.95 24.09
N VAL A 337 -17.81 14.98 23.25
CA VAL A 337 -18.79 13.88 23.07
C VAL A 337 -18.35 12.93 21.94
N GLY A 338 -17.07 12.58 21.87
CA GLY A 338 -16.51 11.77 20.78
C GLY A 338 -15.28 10.98 21.20
N ASN A 339 -15.08 9.83 20.57
CA ASN A 339 -13.95 8.95 20.83
C ASN A 339 -12.71 9.44 20.10
N GLU A 340 -11.64 9.70 20.85
CA GLU A 340 -10.34 10.07 20.30
C GLU A 340 -9.58 8.85 19.77
N ILE A 341 -9.11 8.93 18.53
CA ILE A 341 -8.25 7.93 17.91
C ILE A 341 -6.85 8.52 17.72
N ALA A 342 -5.87 7.84 18.31
CA ALA A 342 -4.45 8.08 18.15
C ALA A 342 -4.04 7.80 16.70
N THR A 343 -3.72 8.87 15.97
CA THR A 343 -3.50 8.80 14.52
C THR A 343 -2.10 9.32 14.17
N SER A 344 -1.32 8.49 13.48
CA SER A 344 -0.05 8.90 12.86
C SER A 344 -0.23 9.23 11.39
N PHE A 345 0.43 10.29 10.92
CA PHE A 345 0.41 10.74 9.54
C PHE A 345 1.78 10.56 8.90
N GLY A 346 1.80 10.14 7.65
CA GLY A 346 3.00 10.07 6.82
C GLY A 346 2.70 10.36 5.36
N ILE A 347 3.73 10.80 4.65
CA ILE A 347 3.67 11.03 3.21
C ILE A 347 4.77 10.20 2.54
N CYS A 348 4.36 9.21 1.75
CA CYS A 348 5.19 8.41 0.86
C CYS A 348 6.56 8.01 1.43
N MET A 349 7.60 8.79 1.11
CA MET A 349 9.00 8.60 1.50
C MET A 349 9.22 8.54 3.03
N ASP A 350 8.29 9.03 3.84
CA ASP A 350 8.37 8.95 5.30
C ASP A 350 8.55 7.51 5.82
N ILE A 351 8.05 6.48 5.12
CA ILE A 351 8.23 5.08 5.57
C ILE A 351 9.61 4.52 5.24
N ASN A 352 10.38 5.18 4.36
CA ASN A 352 11.70 4.73 3.94
C ASN A 352 12.80 5.11 4.94
N PRO A 353 13.97 4.47 4.88
CA PRO A 353 15.14 4.96 5.58
C PRO A 353 15.46 6.38 5.13
N TYR A 354 15.85 7.25 6.06
CA TYR A 354 16.19 8.64 5.76
C TYR A 354 17.16 8.75 4.59
N ARG A 355 16.76 9.50 3.54
CA ARG A 355 17.50 9.71 2.27
C ARG A 355 17.92 8.44 1.53
N PHE A 356 17.36 7.28 1.87
CA PHE A 356 17.88 5.96 1.47
C PHE A 356 19.34 5.70 1.92
N GLU A 357 19.84 6.45 2.90
CA GLU A 357 21.20 6.33 3.45
C GLU A 357 21.18 5.69 4.85
N ALA A 358 20.14 5.96 5.63
CA ALA A 358 19.98 5.34 6.94
C ALA A 358 19.85 3.80 6.82
N PRO A 359 20.24 3.04 7.87
CA PRO A 359 20.10 1.59 7.86
C PRO A 359 18.67 1.16 7.54
N TYR A 360 18.50 0.15 6.68
CA TYR A 360 17.17 -0.39 6.34
C TYR A 360 16.37 -0.79 7.59
N THR A 361 17.06 -1.23 8.65
CA THR A 361 16.44 -1.64 9.92
C THR A 361 16.11 -0.49 10.88
N ALA A 362 16.32 0.77 10.50
CA ALA A 362 16.00 1.92 11.34
C ALA A 362 14.48 2.06 11.56
N TYR A 363 13.68 1.81 10.50
CA TYR A 363 12.21 1.82 10.54
C TYR A 363 11.62 3.02 11.30
N GLU A 364 12.13 4.21 11.00
CA GLU A 364 11.92 5.45 11.75
C GLU A 364 10.43 5.76 11.94
N PHE A 365 9.66 5.66 10.86
CA PHE A 365 8.21 5.87 10.89
C PHE A 365 7.47 4.83 11.73
N ALA A 366 7.76 3.55 11.54
CA ALA A 366 7.08 2.47 12.25
C ALA A 366 7.38 2.49 13.76
N HIS A 367 8.59 2.91 14.17
CA HIS A 367 8.89 3.14 15.59
C HIS A 367 8.06 4.28 16.17
N ARG A 368 7.95 5.41 15.47
CA ARG A 368 7.09 6.52 15.90
C ARG A 368 5.62 6.12 16.02
N VAL A 369 5.11 5.26 15.15
CA VAL A 369 3.74 4.70 15.27
C VAL A 369 3.57 3.91 16.57
N LEU A 370 4.56 3.12 16.97
CA LEU A 370 4.55 2.39 18.25
C LEU A 370 4.70 3.33 19.45
N ASP A 371 5.63 4.27 19.39
CA ASP A 371 5.94 5.19 20.49
C ASP A 371 4.74 6.11 20.80
N SER A 372 4.04 6.55 19.76
CA SER A 372 2.80 7.32 19.87
C SER A 372 1.56 6.48 20.23
N LYS A 373 1.70 5.15 20.28
CA LYS A 373 0.59 4.20 20.54
C LYS A 373 -0.58 4.42 19.58
N SER A 374 -0.25 4.71 18.32
CA SER A 374 -1.24 5.00 17.30
C SER A 374 -2.11 3.78 17.02
N GLN A 375 -3.41 4.02 16.85
CA GLN A 375 -4.40 3.01 16.46
C GLN A 375 -4.72 3.10 14.96
N LEU A 376 -4.50 4.28 14.37
CA LEU A 376 -4.70 4.57 12.96
C LEU A 376 -3.41 5.18 12.36
N VAL A 377 -3.09 4.79 11.14
CA VAL A 377 -2.00 5.33 10.35
C VAL A 377 -2.54 5.76 8.99
N ILE A 378 -2.29 7.01 8.61
CA ILE A 378 -2.70 7.60 7.34
C ILE A 378 -1.46 7.89 6.51
N LEU A 379 -1.36 7.22 5.36
CA LEU A 379 -0.28 7.43 4.39
C LEU A 379 -0.85 7.98 3.10
N SER A 380 -0.49 9.22 2.79
CA SER A 380 -0.78 9.88 1.51
C SER A 380 0.43 9.70 0.59
N MET A 381 0.27 9.12 -0.60
CA MET A 381 1.41 8.61 -1.36
C MET A 381 1.38 8.90 -2.86
N ALA A 382 2.56 9.21 -3.41
CA ALA A 382 2.87 9.20 -4.83
C ALA A 382 4.01 8.21 -5.11
N TRP A 383 3.80 6.95 -4.74
CA TRP A 383 4.80 5.89 -4.80
C TRP A 383 4.97 5.36 -6.22
N LEU A 384 6.22 5.28 -6.67
CA LEU A 384 6.59 4.79 -7.99
C LEU A 384 6.58 3.27 -8.07
N THR A 385 6.23 2.74 -9.23
CA THR A 385 6.48 1.33 -9.57
C THR A 385 7.72 1.23 -10.46
N LEU A 386 8.40 0.09 -10.36
CA LEU A 386 9.51 -0.27 -11.26
C LEU A 386 9.02 -1.01 -12.51
N LEU A 387 7.74 -1.32 -12.58
CA LEU A 387 7.14 -2.01 -13.71
C LEU A 387 7.10 -1.11 -14.95
N SER A 388 7.42 -1.70 -16.10
CA SER A 388 7.16 -1.10 -17.40
C SER A 388 5.66 -0.95 -17.64
N ARG A 389 5.30 -0.19 -18.68
CA ARG A 389 3.89 -0.02 -19.06
C ARG A 389 3.26 -1.36 -19.43
N GLU A 390 4.00 -2.17 -20.17
CA GLU A 390 3.57 -3.50 -20.61
C GLU A 390 3.37 -4.45 -19.42
N GLU A 391 4.22 -4.37 -18.40
CA GLU A 391 4.07 -5.15 -17.17
C GLU A 391 2.89 -4.69 -16.32
N LEU A 392 2.64 -3.38 -16.21
CA LEU A 392 1.45 -2.84 -15.54
C LEU A 392 0.17 -3.27 -16.25
N ASP A 393 0.12 -3.16 -17.58
CA ASP A 393 -1.04 -3.60 -18.36
C ASP A 393 -1.24 -5.12 -18.19
N ALA A 394 -0.16 -5.90 -18.07
CA ALA A 394 -0.20 -7.34 -17.83
C ALA A 394 -0.72 -7.73 -16.43
N LEU A 395 -0.71 -6.82 -15.45
CA LEU A 395 -1.39 -7.05 -14.16
C LEU A 395 -2.91 -7.14 -14.34
N ALA A 396 -3.49 -6.59 -15.42
CA ALA A 396 -4.90 -6.74 -15.78
C ALA A 396 -5.87 -6.37 -14.63
N GLY A 397 -5.61 -5.23 -13.97
CA GLY A 397 -6.41 -4.76 -12.83
C GLY A 397 -6.00 -5.36 -11.48
N LEU A 398 -4.95 -6.19 -11.44
CA LEU A 398 -4.37 -6.66 -10.18
C LEU A 398 -3.45 -5.60 -9.56
N PRO A 399 -3.28 -5.63 -8.22
CA PRO A 399 -2.32 -4.78 -7.50
C PRO A 399 -0.86 -5.14 -7.79
N ASP A 400 0.03 -4.16 -7.61
CA ASP A 400 1.48 -4.35 -7.55
C ASP A 400 1.86 -4.96 -6.19
N GLN A 401 1.94 -6.29 -6.17
CA GLN A 401 2.23 -7.06 -4.97
C GLN A 401 3.63 -6.83 -4.41
N ASP A 402 4.61 -6.50 -5.25
CA ASP A 402 5.98 -6.26 -4.77
C ASP A 402 6.04 -4.94 -4.00
N THR A 403 5.36 -3.91 -4.52
CA THR A 403 5.17 -2.63 -3.82
C THR A 403 4.41 -2.82 -2.50
N PHE A 404 3.28 -3.54 -2.50
CA PHE A 404 2.54 -3.83 -1.26
C PHE A 404 3.39 -4.57 -0.22
N ASN A 405 4.12 -5.60 -0.64
CA ASN A 405 5.02 -6.35 0.23
C ASN A 405 6.11 -5.46 0.83
N TYR A 406 6.67 -4.55 0.03
CA TYR A 406 7.65 -3.57 0.51
C TYR A 406 7.04 -2.67 1.59
N TRP A 407 5.85 -2.13 1.36
CA TRP A 407 5.17 -1.30 2.36
C TRP A 407 4.97 -2.04 3.68
N VAL A 408 4.46 -3.28 3.65
CA VAL A 408 4.30 -4.10 4.86
C VAL A 408 5.66 -4.33 5.57
N GLN A 409 6.74 -4.55 4.81
CA GLN A 409 8.09 -4.69 5.39
C GLN A 409 8.61 -3.41 6.07
N ARG A 410 8.18 -2.23 5.64
CA ARG A 410 8.54 -0.98 6.35
C ARG A 410 7.87 -0.86 7.72
N PHE A 411 6.83 -1.64 7.97
CA PHE A 411 6.15 -1.78 9.27
C PHE A 411 6.60 -3.01 10.08
N MET A 412 7.77 -3.60 9.78
CA MET A 412 8.29 -4.74 10.55
C MET A 412 8.36 -4.53 12.08
N PRO A 413 8.59 -3.32 12.64
CA PRO A 413 8.46 -3.10 14.07
C PRO A 413 7.06 -3.44 14.63
N LEU A 414 5.99 -3.11 13.91
CA LEU A 414 4.60 -3.46 14.31
C LEU A 414 4.33 -4.96 14.21
N ILE A 415 5.17 -5.70 13.49
CA ILE A 415 5.09 -7.16 13.39
C ILE A 415 5.91 -7.84 14.50
N ARG A 416 7.03 -7.23 14.91
CA ARG A 416 8.00 -7.86 15.82
C ARG A 416 7.89 -7.41 17.27
N LYS A 417 7.37 -6.20 17.52
CA LYS A 417 7.24 -5.61 18.85
C LYS A 417 5.78 -5.56 19.26
N GLN A 418 5.52 -5.79 20.54
CA GLN A 418 4.16 -5.77 21.09
C GLN A 418 3.56 -4.36 21.00
N MET A 419 2.32 -4.27 20.55
CA MET A 419 1.55 -3.02 20.54
C MET A 419 1.14 -2.61 21.96
N ALA A 420 1.35 -1.34 22.30
CA ALA A 420 1.14 -0.82 23.65
C ALA A 420 -0.11 0.07 23.79
N HIS A 421 -0.90 0.25 22.74
CA HIS A 421 -2.18 0.96 22.84
C HIS A 421 -3.18 0.18 23.69
N THR A 422 -4.04 0.90 24.40
CA THR A 422 -4.99 0.34 25.39
C THR A 422 -6.33 -0.05 24.77
N THR A 423 -6.72 0.64 23.71
CA THR A 423 -8.00 0.42 23.00
C THR A 423 -7.73 0.38 21.51
N ASN A 424 -8.45 -0.44 20.75
CA ASN A 424 -8.37 -0.41 19.29
C ASN A 424 -9.19 0.78 18.73
N ALA A 425 -8.95 1.12 17.46
CA ALA A 425 -9.64 2.21 16.76
C ALA A 425 -11.17 1.98 16.67
N ASP A 426 -11.59 0.71 16.61
CA ASP A 426 -12.98 0.27 16.65
C ASP A 426 -13.56 0.30 18.08
N GLY A 427 -12.89 0.94 19.04
CA GLY A 427 -13.35 1.03 20.42
C GLY A 427 -13.39 -0.30 21.16
N SER A 428 -12.91 -1.41 20.58
CA SER A 428 -12.73 -2.64 21.34
C SER A 428 -11.67 -2.39 22.40
N THR A 429 -12.11 -2.20 23.63
CA THR A 429 -11.30 -2.40 24.83
C THR A 429 -11.08 -3.89 24.98
N GLU A 430 -9.94 -4.30 25.53
CA GLU A 430 -9.89 -5.22 26.66
C GLU A 430 -8.43 -5.55 26.99
N ASP A 431 -8.23 -5.91 28.26
CA ASP A 431 -7.14 -6.64 28.91
C ASP A 431 -5.91 -7.03 28.07
N ASP A 432 -4.74 -7.18 28.70
CA ASP A 432 -3.48 -7.54 28.01
C ASP A 432 -3.54 -8.87 27.22
N SER A 433 -4.62 -9.65 27.41
CA SER A 433 -4.96 -10.87 26.69
C SER A 433 -5.72 -10.66 25.35
N ALA A 434 -6.21 -9.45 25.05
CA ALA A 434 -7.02 -9.16 23.88
C ALA A 434 -6.21 -8.90 22.58
N GLU A 435 -6.87 -9.07 21.43
CA GLU A 435 -6.29 -8.80 20.11
C GLU A 435 -6.11 -7.29 19.89
N LYS A 436 -4.90 -6.87 19.53
CA LYS A 436 -4.56 -5.47 19.26
C LYS A 436 -4.39 -5.25 17.77
N ASN A 437 -4.98 -4.16 17.27
CA ASN A 437 -4.98 -3.81 15.85
C ASN A 437 -4.51 -2.38 15.64
N ILE A 438 -3.64 -2.17 14.66
CA ILE A 438 -3.32 -0.84 14.10
C ILE A 438 -3.77 -0.84 12.65
N ILE A 439 -4.71 0.04 12.31
CA ILE A 439 -5.21 0.22 10.94
C ILE A 439 -4.24 1.13 10.18
N ILE A 440 -3.90 0.76 8.95
CA ILE A 440 -3.01 1.51 8.06
C ILE A 440 -3.73 1.72 6.73
N VAL A 441 -3.85 2.99 6.33
CA VAL A 441 -4.45 3.42 5.06
C VAL A 441 -3.34 3.84 4.12
N PHE A 442 -3.14 3.07 3.05
CA PHE A 442 -2.22 3.39 1.96
C PHE A 442 -3.03 4.04 0.83
N ALA A 443 -3.01 5.38 0.77
CA ALA A 443 -3.65 6.17 -0.27
C ALA A 443 -2.62 6.54 -1.34
N ASN A 444 -2.45 5.69 -2.33
CA ASN A 444 -1.43 5.87 -3.36
C ASN A 444 -2.04 6.20 -4.73
N ARG A 445 -1.47 7.18 -5.42
CA ARG A 445 -1.95 7.54 -6.75
C ARG A 445 -1.62 6.47 -7.81
N ALA A 446 -2.33 6.52 -8.91
CA ALA A 446 -2.03 5.76 -10.12
C ALA A 446 -1.54 6.69 -11.24
N GLY A 447 -1.38 6.13 -12.43
CA GLY A 447 -1.07 6.86 -13.65
C GLY A 447 0.41 7.11 -13.88
N GLU A 448 0.68 8.01 -14.83
CA GLU A 448 2.03 8.32 -15.30
C GLU A 448 2.18 9.83 -15.44
N GLU A 449 3.37 10.35 -15.15
CA GLU A 449 3.75 11.73 -15.39
C GLU A 449 5.06 11.79 -16.19
N ALA A 450 5.20 12.84 -17.00
CA ALA A 450 6.47 13.09 -17.68
C ALA A 450 7.58 13.26 -16.63
N GLY A 451 8.74 12.63 -16.85
CA GLY A 451 9.87 12.69 -15.93
C GLY A 451 11.20 12.63 -16.67
N THR A 452 12.26 13.03 -15.96
CA THR A 452 13.64 13.03 -16.46
C THR A 452 14.47 12.12 -15.55
N PRO A 453 15.17 11.09 -16.07
CA PRO A 453 15.38 10.77 -17.50
C PRO A 453 14.24 9.98 -18.15
N SER A 454 13.26 9.50 -17.37
CA SER A 454 12.15 8.69 -17.88
C SER A 454 10.82 9.07 -17.22
N VAL A 455 9.73 8.65 -17.86
CA VAL A 455 8.35 8.74 -17.33
C VAL A 455 8.29 8.18 -15.91
N ALA A 456 7.70 8.95 -14.99
CA ALA A 456 7.38 8.50 -13.65
C ALA A 456 6.07 7.70 -13.71
N ARG A 457 6.08 6.45 -13.24
CA ARG A 457 4.90 5.59 -13.17
C ARG A 457 4.56 5.29 -11.72
N TYR A 458 3.30 5.45 -11.35
CA TYR A 458 2.85 5.24 -9.98
C TYR A 458 2.22 3.87 -9.79
N ALA A 459 2.45 3.28 -8.62
CA ALA A 459 2.11 1.88 -8.34
C ALA A 459 0.62 1.63 -8.06
N GLY A 460 -0.22 2.68 -7.95
CA GLY A 460 -1.60 2.55 -7.48
C GLY A 460 -1.65 1.68 -6.24
N THR A 461 -2.40 0.58 -6.28
CA THR A 461 -2.40 -0.43 -5.20
C THR A 461 -2.84 0.14 -3.86
N SER A 462 -3.67 1.19 -3.88
CA SER A 462 -4.27 1.74 -2.67
C SER A 462 -4.99 0.65 -1.89
N THR A 463 -4.74 0.60 -0.58
CA THR A 463 -5.26 -0.48 0.26
C THR A 463 -5.46 -0.04 1.69
N ILE A 464 -6.44 -0.66 2.35
CA ILE A 464 -6.72 -0.48 3.77
C ILE A 464 -6.46 -1.81 4.47
N VAL A 465 -5.49 -1.79 5.38
CA VAL A 465 -5.06 -2.98 6.13
C VAL A 465 -5.05 -2.73 7.62
N ALA A 466 -5.00 -3.79 8.42
CA ALA A 466 -4.63 -3.72 9.83
C ALA A 466 -3.56 -4.75 10.15
N ILE A 467 -2.57 -4.36 10.94
CA ILE A 467 -1.67 -5.31 11.59
C ILE A 467 -2.35 -5.72 12.89
N SER A 468 -2.73 -6.99 12.97
CA SER A 468 -3.35 -7.62 14.14
C SER A 468 -2.31 -8.42 14.92
N GLN A 469 -2.30 -8.26 16.23
CA GLN A 469 -1.52 -9.05 17.19
C GLN A 469 -2.45 -9.72 18.20
N ARG A 470 -2.37 -11.05 18.29
CA ARG A 470 -3.06 -11.82 19.32
C ARG A 470 -2.04 -12.44 20.28
N PRO A 471 -2.08 -12.15 21.58
CA PRO A 471 -1.21 -12.81 22.57
C PRO A 471 -1.37 -14.34 22.52
N ARG A 472 -0.25 -15.09 22.51
CA ARG A 472 -0.31 -16.55 22.64
C ARG A 472 -0.52 -16.92 24.11
N PRO A 473 -1.41 -17.89 24.42
CA PRO A 473 -1.46 -18.45 25.77
C PRO A 473 -0.10 -19.05 26.11
N ARG A 474 0.45 -18.75 27.30
CA ARG A 474 1.65 -19.46 27.80
C ARG A 474 1.30 -20.94 27.91
N ALA A 475 1.89 -21.78 27.06
CA ALA A 475 1.84 -23.22 27.27
C ALA A 475 2.62 -23.51 28.56
N SER A 476 1.99 -24.24 29.48
CA SER A 476 2.61 -24.72 30.72
C SER A 476 3.91 -25.48 30.41
N ASP A 477 4.99 -25.06 31.07
CA ASP A 477 6.25 -25.78 31.31
C ASP A 477 6.71 -26.76 30.23
N GLN A 478 7.59 -26.27 29.34
CA GLN A 478 8.81 -26.98 28.95
C GLN A 478 9.78 -26.01 28.28
N LEU A 479 10.67 -25.45 29.10
CA LEU A 479 11.85 -24.70 28.68
C LEU A 479 12.89 -25.69 28.16
N SER A 480 13.34 -25.46 26.93
CA SER A 480 14.69 -25.78 26.49
C SER A 480 15.26 -24.51 25.86
N ASP A 481 16.41 -24.07 26.35
CA ASP A 481 17.05 -22.76 26.14
C ASP A 481 17.53 -22.45 24.69
N GLU A 482 16.87 -23.01 23.66
CA GLU A 482 17.19 -22.80 22.24
C GLU A 482 15.99 -22.33 21.38
N GLN A 483 14.85 -21.94 21.98
CA GLN A 483 13.63 -21.54 21.24
C GLN A 483 13.40 -20.01 21.13
N GLU A 484 14.46 -19.22 21.04
CA GLU A 484 14.45 -17.76 21.22
C GLU A 484 14.09 -16.89 19.97
N GLU A 485 13.23 -17.35 19.04
CA GLU A 485 12.93 -16.58 17.81
C GLU A 485 11.46 -16.58 17.34
N GLN A 486 10.49 -16.85 18.23
CA GLN A 486 9.07 -16.66 17.90
C GLN A 486 8.51 -15.45 18.63
N ALA A 487 7.82 -14.56 17.89
CA ALA A 487 7.09 -13.45 18.49
C ALA A 487 6.12 -13.99 19.56
N PRO A 488 6.02 -13.36 20.74
CA PRO A 488 5.15 -13.84 21.83
C PRO A 488 3.64 -13.74 21.50
N PHE A 489 3.30 -13.24 20.32
CA PHE A 489 1.95 -13.05 19.79
C PHE A 489 1.87 -13.54 18.34
N ASP A 490 0.69 -14.03 17.96
CA ASP A 490 0.37 -14.34 16.57
C ASP A 490 0.06 -13.05 15.82
N VAL A 491 0.68 -12.88 14.64
CA VAL A 491 0.50 -11.68 13.82
C VAL A 491 -0.20 -12.01 12.52
N LYS A 492 -1.18 -11.18 12.15
CA LYS A 492 -1.85 -11.23 10.85
C LYS A 492 -1.90 -9.84 10.24
N VAL A 493 -1.83 -9.76 8.92
CA VAL A 493 -2.19 -8.54 8.20
C VAL A 493 -3.58 -8.76 7.59
N LEU A 494 -4.56 -8.04 8.10
CA LEU A 494 -5.95 -8.06 7.66
C LEU A 494 -6.10 -7.02 6.56
N CYS A 495 -6.68 -7.36 5.42
CA CYS A 495 -6.88 -6.42 4.31
C CYS A 495 -8.34 -6.46 3.88
N TRP A 496 -9.01 -5.31 4.00
CA TRP A 496 -10.42 -5.18 3.63
C TRP A 496 -10.60 -4.92 2.15
N ASP A 497 -9.68 -4.16 1.54
CA ASP A 497 -9.76 -3.86 0.12
C ASP A 497 -8.41 -3.41 -0.43
N MET A 498 -8.23 -3.63 -1.73
CA MET A 498 -7.00 -3.33 -2.46
C MET A 498 -7.31 -3.11 -3.94
N LEU A 499 -7.00 -1.92 -4.46
CA LEU A 499 -7.23 -1.58 -5.87
C LEU A 499 -6.11 -2.12 -6.76
N GLY A 500 -6.40 -2.23 -8.07
CA GLY A 500 -5.38 -2.55 -9.08
C GLY A 500 -4.29 -1.48 -9.17
N ALA A 501 -3.12 -1.84 -9.71
CA ALA A 501 -1.99 -0.90 -9.81
C ALA A 501 -2.25 0.30 -10.75
N ALA A 502 -3.02 0.09 -11.82
CA ALA A 502 -3.35 1.10 -12.82
C ALA A 502 -4.81 1.57 -12.77
N GLU A 503 -5.59 1.09 -11.80
CA GLU A 503 -7.01 1.40 -11.65
C GLU A 503 -7.21 2.82 -11.09
N GLU A 504 -8.33 3.47 -11.41
CA GLU A 504 -8.80 4.64 -10.65
C GLU A 504 -10.12 4.28 -9.98
N GLY A 505 -10.29 4.66 -8.72
CA GLY A 505 -11.48 4.27 -7.96
C GLY A 505 -11.36 4.51 -6.47
N VAL A 506 -12.31 3.94 -5.73
CA VAL A 506 -12.38 4.05 -4.27
C VAL A 506 -12.14 2.68 -3.66
N CYS A 507 -11.12 2.61 -2.80
CA CYS A 507 -10.87 1.48 -1.91
C CYS A 507 -11.65 1.71 -0.62
N PHE A 508 -12.38 0.72 -0.13
CA PHE A 508 -13.27 0.88 1.04
C PHE A 508 -13.10 -0.23 2.09
N ALA A 509 -13.15 0.15 3.36
CA ALA A 509 -13.18 -0.78 4.49
C ALA A 509 -14.28 -0.42 5.49
N ASP A 510 -15.11 -1.40 5.86
CA ASP A 510 -15.89 -1.39 7.11
C ASP A 510 -15.19 -2.35 8.08
N THR A 511 -14.57 -1.81 9.13
CA THR A 511 -13.74 -2.61 10.06
C THR A 511 -14.53 -3.64 10.88
N ARG A 512 -15.86 -3.68 10.77
CA ARG A 512 -16.72 -4.70 11.40
C ARG A 512 -16.94 -5.93 10.53
N THR A 513 -16.71 -5.81 9.23
CA THR A 513 -16.84 -6.93 8.29
C THR A 513 -15.56 -7.75 8.30
N ASP A 514 -15.66 -8.98 7.80
CA ASP A 514 -14.48 -9.82 7.72
C ASP A 514 -13.54 -9.26 6.64
N PRO A 515 -12.21 -9.27 6.87
CA PRO A 515 -11.27 -8.81 5.86
C PRO A 515 -11.34 -9.73 4.64
N LYS A 516 -11.37 -9.15 3.43
CA LYS A 516 -11.38 -9.89 2.16
C LYS A 516 -10.13 -10.77 2.00
N MET A 517 -9.00 -10.31 2.51
CA MET A 517 -7.72 -11.03 2.46
C MET A 517 -7.07 -11.05 3.85
N VAL A 518 -6.55 -12.22 4.23
CA VAL A 518 -5.74 -12.38 5.43
C VAL A 518 -4.37 -12.92 5.03
N PHE A 519 -3.37 -12.14 5.39
CA PHE A 519 -1.98 -12.40 5.13
C PHE A 519 -1.31 -12.89 6.40
N GLN A 520 -0.59 -14.01 6.30
CA GLN A 520 0.26 -14.50 7.37
C GLN A 520 1.72 -14.40 6.99
N LEU A 521 2.54 -14.23 8.03
CA LEU A 521 3.99 -14.19 7.92
C LEU A 521 4.51 -15.61 7.93
N VAL A 522 5.05 -16.05 6.80
CA VAL A 522 5.68 -17.37 6.67
C VAL A 522 7.19 -17.18 6.67
N LYS A 523 7.90 -17.92 7.54
CA LYS A 523 9.37 -17.96 7.51
C LYS A 523 9.79 -18.51 6.15
N ALA A 524 10.66 -17.81 5.43
CA ALA A 524 11.18 -18.36 4.18
C ALA A 524 11.89 -19.69 4.45
N SER A 525 11.53 -20.73 3.70
CA SER A 525 12.28 -21.98 3.69
C SER A 525 13.72 -21.67 3.27
N LYS A 526 14.67 -22.14 4.08
CA LYS A 526 16.11 -22.03 3.80
C LYS A 526 16.51 -22.74 2.51
#